data_AF-A0A8T4UWQ1-F1
#
_entry.id   AF-A0A8T4UWQ1-F1
#
_cell.length_a   1.000
_cell.length_b   1.000
_cell.length_c   1.000
_cell.angle_alpha   90.00
_cell.angle_beta   90.00
_cell.angle_gamma   90.00
#
_symmetry.space_group_name_H-M   'P 1'
#
loop_
_entity.id
_entity.type
_entity.pdbx_description
1 polymer ?
#
loop_
_entity_poly.entity_id
_entity_poly.type
_entity_poly.pdbx_seq_one_letter_code
_entity_poly.pdbx_strand_id
1 'polypeptide(L)'
;MFRLFYTPDWFNGLDLVFDTVSLFIALLIAAYSWRLYRIHQENKYGYFSFAFILIGLAFAAKMVMAGLLYYAPLRNAATAVLIPVVGKAATGINYSQLFFRTGFFVSMVTMLGAWLLLFFVSQKKEGRLKRYYEVSQIALFVYLLLLISIVSNFKYQVFYLTSSVILGMTVLNYYKNFLNTDRNRNAWRVMLAFLLFLFANFAFIFVFIFPGLYVLGEIFMVAGFLVLLKTYAQIQQGKMKLFASQNPKKRDPVRDSVRDRVDSVNRKPVKHKVPFPKPRKMVAN
;
A
#
# COMPACT_ATOMS: atom_id res chain seq x y z
N MET A 1 11.95 0.37 -34.70
CA MET A 1 12.41 0.67 -33.33
C MET A 1 11.23 0.43 -32.38
N PHE A 2 11.38 -0.44 -31.38
CA PHE A 2 10.29 -0.70 -30.42
C PHE A 2 10.14 0.52 -29.51
N ARG A 3 9.10 1.32 -29.72
CA ARG A 3 8.74 2.39 -28.78
C ARG A 3 8.11 1.72 -27.54
N LEU A 4 8.73 1.88 -26.37
CA LEU A 4 7.96 1.76 -25.14
C LEU A 4 6.87 2.80 -25.21
N PHE A 5 5.63 2.33 -25.23
CA PHE A 5 4.44 3.12 -25.45
C PHE A 5 4.52 4.51 -24.80
N TYR A 6 4.42 5.53 -25.65
CA TYR A 6 4.13 6.91 -25.30
C TYR A 6 5.08 7.62 -24.30
N THR A 7 6.21 7.02 -23.95
CA THR A 7 7.24 7.70 -23.15
C THR A 7 7.99 8.68 -24.05
N PRO A 8 8.17 9.96 -23.65
CA PRO A 8 8.97 10.90 -24.41
C PRO A 8 10.40 10.39 -24.58
N ASP A 9 11.00 10.56 -25.78
CA ASP A 9 12.32 10.00 -26.08
C ASP A 9 13.42 10.48 -25.10
N TRP A 10 13.30 11.73 -24.64
CA TRP A 10 14.22 12.34 -23.67
C TRP A 10 14.05 11.82 -22.23
N PHE A 11 12.93 11.15 -21.93
CA PHE A 11 12.63 10.59 -20.60
C PHE A 11 12.93 9.09 -20.50
N ASN A 12 13.23 8.44 -21.63
CA ASN A 12 13.67 7.04 -21.63
C ASN A 12 14.92 6.88 -20.77
N GLY A 13 14.87 5.96 -19.80
CA GLY A 13 15.94 5.71 -18.85
C GLY A 13 15.85 6.56 -17.57
N LEU A 14 15.21 7.74 -17.60
CA LEU A 14 14.86 8.47 -16.38
C LEU A 14 13.67 7.84 -15.68
N ASP A 15 12.72 7.28 -16.44
CA ASP A 15 11.61 6.47 -15.93
C ASP A 15 12.08 5.35 -14.99
N LEU A 16 13.18 4.67 -15.33
CA LEU A 16 13.82 3.66 -14.48
C LEU A 16 14.20 4.21 -13.09
N VAL A 17 14.62 5.48 -13.00
CA VAL A 17 14.96 6.11 -11.71
C VAL A 17 13.70 6.32 -10.88
N PHE A 18 12.61 6.80 -11.49
CA PHE A 18 11.31 6.96 -10.81
C PHE A 18 10.74 5.62 -10.34
N ASP A 19 10.82 4.59 -11.16
CA ASP A 19 10.42 3.22 -10.82
C ASP A 19 11.27 2.66 -9.68
N THR A 20 12.59 2.90 -9.71
CA THR A 20 13.52 2.47 -8.64
C THR A 20 13.14 3.11 -7.30
N VAL A 21 12.94 4.43 -7.30
CA VAL A 21 12.53 5.16 -6.08
C VAL A 21 11.18 4.64 -5.57
N SER A 22 10.21 4.45 -6.46
CA SER A 22 8.89 3.91 -6.11
C SER A 22 8.97 2.49 -5.54
N LEU A 23 9.80 1.63 -6.13
CA LEU A 23 10.07 0.28 -5.64
C LEU A 23 10.63 0.29 -4.22
N PHE A 24 11.66 1.11 -3.96
CA PHE A 24 12.24 1.21 -2.62
C PHE A 24 11.22 1.73 -1.60
N ILE A 25 10.45 2.75 -1.94
CA ILE A 25 9.40 3.27 -1.05
C ILE A 25 8.34 2.20 -0.78
N ALA A 26 7.89 1.46 -1.80
CA ALA A 26 6.91 0.40 -1.65
C ALA A 26 7.43 -0.71 -0.71
N LEU A 27 8.68 -1.14 -0.88
CA LEU A 27 9.30 -2.13 0.01
C LEU A 27 9.45 -1.63 1.46
N LEU A 28 9.77 -0.35 1.66
CA LEU A 28 9.80 0.25 3.00
C LEU A 28 8.40 0.22 3.65
N ILE A 29 7.37 0.61 2.92
CA ILE A 29 5.97 0.55 3.41
C ILE A 29 5.59 -0.90 3.74
N ALA A 30 5.95 -1.86 2.88
CA ALA A 30 5.72 -3.28 3.11
C ALA A 30 6.40 -3.76 4.40
N ALA A 31 7.67 -3.41 4.61
CA ALA A 31 8.45 -3.79 5.79
C ALA A 31 7.86 -3.19 7.08
N TYR A 32 7.48 -1.90 7.06
CA TYR A 32 6.82 -1.27 8.20
C TYR A 32 5.48 -1.92 8.52
N SER A 33 4.70 -2.23 7.48
CA SER A 33 3.38 -2.86 7.64
C SER A 33 3.46 -4.28 8.15
N TRP A 34 4.46 -5.04 7.70
CA TRP A 34 4.76 -6.36 8.23
C TRP A 34 5.16 -6.32 9.70
N ARG A 35 5.97 -5.33 10.09
CA ARG A 35 6.31 -5.12 11.51
C ARG A 35 5.08 -4.82 12.35
N LEU A 36 4.16 -3.97 11.86
CA LEU A 36 2.90 -3.70 12.56
C LEU A 36 2.01 -4.94 12.66
N TYR A 37 1.96 -5.75 11.60
CA TYR A 37 1.25 -7.03 11.62
C TYR A 37 1.76 -7.95 12.73
N ARG A 38 3.09 -8.10 12.87
CA ARG A 38 3.67 -8.94 13.94
C ARG A 38 3.37 -8.43 15.35
N ILE A 39 3.27 -7.12 15.55
CA ILE A 39 3.01 -6.51 16.87
C ILE A 39 1.53 -6.60 17.24
N HIS A 40 0.64 -6.28 16.30
CA HIS A 40 -0.80 -6.16 16.57
C HIS A 40 -1.61 -7.42 16.26
N GLN A 41 -1.06 -8.35 15.47
CA GLN A 41 -1.74 -9.56 14.98
C GLN A 41 -3.07 -9.28 14.25
N GLU A 42 -3.24 -8.06 13.71
CA GLU A 42 -4.42 -7.72 12.91
C GLU A 42 -4.16 -7.98 11.41
N ASN A 43 -4.95 -8.87 10.80
CA ASN A 43 -4.80 -9.27 9.39
C ASN A 43 -4.78 -8.10 8.39
N LYS A 44 -5.41 -6.96 8.72
CA LYS A 44 -5.41 -5.76 7.85
C LYS A 44 -3.99 -5.26 7.53
N TYR A 45 -3.07 -5.31 8.50
CA TYR A 45 -1.69 -4.87 8.28
C TYR A 45 -0.91 -5.90 7.42
N GLY A 46 -1.26 -7.18 7.54
CA GLY A 46 -0.71 -8.25 6.71
C GLY A 46 -1.12 -8.11 5.24
N TYR A 47 -2.41 -7.93 4.96
CA TYR A 47 -2.90 -7.68 3.59
C TYR A 47 -2.34 -6.40 2.99
N PHE A 48 -2.23 -5.33 3.80
CA PHE A 48 -1.60 -4.09 3.36
C PHE A 48 -0.13 -4.31 3.01
N SER A 49 0.64 -5.01 3.86
CA SER A 49 2.04 -5.38 3.56
C SER A 49 2.15 -6.19 2.26
N PHE A 50 1.31 -7.21 2.10
CA PHE A 50 1.30 -8.04 0.90
C PHE A 50 0.97 -7.24 -0.37
N ALA A 51 0.03 -6.30 -0.29
CA ALA A 51 -0.25 -5.40 -1.41
C ALA A 51 0.98 -4.58 -1.82
N PHE A 52 1.74 -4.02 -0.86
CA PHE A 52 2.96 -3.28 -1.18
C PHE A 52 4.10 -4.16 -1.70
N ILE A 53 4.16 -5.44 -1.32
CA ILE A 53 5.07 -6.41 -1.95
C ILE A 53 4.69 -6.63 -3.41
N LEU A 54 3.39 -6.76 -3.71
CA LEU A 54 2.92 -6.89 -5.10
C LEU A 54 3.22 -5.62 -5.92
N ILE A 55 3.06 -4.43 -5.35
CA ILE A 55 3.49 -3.17 -5.98
C ILE A 55 4.99 -3.19 -6.26
N GLY A 56 5.81 -3.60 -5.29
CA GLY A 56 7.26 -3.72 -5.47
C GLY A 56 7.62 -4.70 -6.59
N LEU A 57 6.94 -5.84 -6.64
CA LEU A 57 7.11 -6.83 -7.71
C LEU A 57 6.69 -6.28 -9.08
N ALA A 58 5.63 -5.48 -9.13
CA ALA A 58 5.19 -4.82 -10.35
C ALA A 58 6.26 -3.86 -10.89
N PHE A 59 6.80 -2.99 -10.02
CA PHE A 59 7.89 -2.08 -10.40
C PHE A 59 9.15 -2.85 -10.80
N ALA A 60 9.51 -3.92 -10.09
CA ALA A 60 10.65 -4.75 -10.47
C ALA A 60 10.49 -5.34 -11.88
N ALA A 61 9.31 -5.89 -12.19
CA ALA A 61 9.00 -6.43 -13.50
C ALA A 61 9.03 -5.35 -14.59
N LYS A 62 8.45 -4.17 -14.33
CA LYS A 62 8.50 -3.01 -15.23
C LYS A 62 9.94 -2.56 -15.49
N MET A 63 10.77 -2.47 -14.45
CA MET A 63 12.18 -2.09 -14.56
C MET A 63 13.00 -3.10 -15.36
N VAL A 64 12.84 -4.40 -15.10
CA VAL A 64 13.54 -5.44 -15.86
C VAL A 64 13.16 -5.36 -17.34
N MET A 65 11.86 -5.20 -17.63
CA MET A 65 11.37 -5.01 -18.99
C MET A 65 11.96 -3.77 -19.66
N ALA A 66 11.90 -2.61 -19.01
CA ALA A 66 12.45 -1.35 -19.52
C ALA A 66 13.97 -1.44 -19.73
N GLY A 67 14.70 -2.04 -18.78
CA GLY A 67 16.13 -2.27 -18.88
C GLY A 67 16.51 -3.16 -20.08
N LEU A 68 15.77 -4.24 -20.32
CA LEU A 68 15.98 -5.11 -21.48
C LEU A 68 15.65 -4.44 -22.82
N LEU A 69 14.78 -3.42 -22.81
CA LEU A 69 14.43 -2.69 -24.02
C LEU A 69 15.42 -1.57 -24.33
N TYR A 70 15.84 -0.81 -23.31
CA TYR A 70 16.77 0.30 -23.45
C TYR A 70 18.22 -0.13 -23.65
N TYR A 71 18.67 -1.18 -22.95
CA TYR A 71 20.08 -1.57 -22.93
C TYR A 71 20.34 -2.86 -23.71
N ALA A 72 20.90 -2.72 -24.92
CA ALA A 72 21.25 -3.84 -25.79
C ALA A 72 22.16 -4.92 -25.14
N PRO A 73 23.18 -4.57 -24.32
CA PRO A 73 24.00 -5.58 -23.66
C PRO A 73 23.20 -6.49 -22.72
N LEU A 74 22.29 -5.91 -21.94
CA LEU A 74 21.43 -6.66 -21.02
C LEU A 74 20.48 -7.57 -21.79
N ARG A 75 19.91 -7.07 -22.89
CA ARG A 75 19.06 -7.86 -23.80
C ARG A 75 19.79 -9.06 -24.38
N ASN A 76 21.03 -8.86 -24.84
CA ASN A 76 21.81 -9.93 -25.46
C ASN A 76 22.17 -11.00 -24.44
N ALA A 77 22.58 -10.61 -23.22
CA ALA A 77 22.84 -11.54 -22.13
C ALA A 77 21.60 -12.35 -21.73
N ALA A 78 20.45 -11.69 -21.55
CA ALA A 78 19.19 -12.37 -21.23
C ALA A 78 18.75 -13.33 -22.35
N THR A 79 18.90 -12.91 -23.62
CA THR A 79 18.60 -13.77 -24.77
C THR A 79 19.51 -15.00 -24.80
N ALA A 80 20.81 -14.85 -24.52
CA ALA A 80 21.75 -15.97 -24.47
C ALA A 80 21.36 -17.02 -23.41
N VAL A 81 20.82 -16.61 -22.26
CA VAL A 81 20.35 -17.51 -21.20
C VAL A 81 19.04 -18.22 -21.57
N LEU A 82 18.17 -17.58 -22.37
CA LEU A 82 16.87 -18.13 -22.74
C LEU A 82 16.90 -19.05 -23.97
N ILE A 83 17.89 -18.88 -24.84
CA ILE A 83 18.08 -19.69 -26.04
C ILE A 83 18.04 -21.22 -25.77
N PRO A 84 18.68 -21.77 -24.71
CA PRO A 84 18.63 -23.20 -24.41
C PRO A 84 17.24 -23.70 -23.99
N VAL A 85 16.42 -22.83 -23.38
CA VAL A 85 15.10 -23.19 -22.81
C VAL A 85 13.99 -23.03 -23.85
N VAL A 86 14.06 -21.98 -24.67
CA VAL A 86 13.03 -21.64 -25.68
C VAL A 86 13.40 -22.20 -27.07
N GLY A 87 14.65 -22.63 -27.24
CA GLY A 87 15.21 -23.15 -28.49
C GLY A 87 15.75 -22.03 -29.40
N LYS A 88 16.87 -22.29 -30.09
CA LYS A 88 17.45 -21.39 -31.10
C LYS A 88 16.53 -21.14 -32.32
N ALA A 89 15.47 -21.94 -32.47
CA ALA A 89 14.78 -22.15 -33.74
C ALA A 89 13.26 -22.36 -33.63
N ALA A 90 12.53 -21.48 -32.94
CA ALA A 90 11.15 -21.22 -33.35
C ALA A 90 11.21 -20.04 -34.34
N THR A 91 11.31 -20.38 -35.62
CA THR A 91 11.41 -19.52 -36.81
C THR A 91 10.41 -18.36 -36.83
N GLY A 92 10.72 -17.27 -36.12
CA GLY A 92 9.89 -16.05 -36.05
C GLY A 92 9.72 -15.44 -34.67
N ILE A 93 10.20 -16.06 -33.59
CA ILE A 93 10.06 -15.48 -32.24
C ILE A 93 11.07 -14.34 -32.04
N ASN A 94 10.55 -13.12 -31.95
CA ASN A 94 11.33 -11.96 -31.55
C ASN A 94 11.46 -11.92 -30.02
N TYR A 95 12.62 -12.30 -29.48
CA TYR A 95 12.88 -12.32 -28.03
C TYR A 95 12.56 -10.99 -27.34
N SER A 96 12.76 -9.85 -28.02
CA SER A 96 12.39 -8.53 -27.49
C SER A 96 10.88 -8.42 -27.23
N GLN A 97 10.05 -9.02 -28.08
CA GLN A 97 8.60 -9.05 -27.89
C GLN A 97 8.21 -9.99 -26.76
N LEU A 98 8.90 -11.12 -26.60
CA LEU A 98 8.66 -12.05 -25.50
C LEU A 98 8.94 -11.37 -24.15
N PHE A 99 10.14 -10.77 -23.99
CA PHE A 99 10.49 -10.02 -22.78
C PHE A 99 9.49 -8.91 -22.48
N PHE A 100 9.11 -8.15 -23.51
CA PHE A 100 8.12 -7.09 -23.39
C PHE A 100 6.78 -7.64 -22.88
N ARG A 101 6.20 -8.64 -23.56
CA ARG A 101 4.87 -9.17 -23.21
C ARG A 101 4.85 -9.80 -21.84
N THR A 102 5.88 -10.57 -21.48
CA THR A 102 5.96 -11.25 -20.19
C THR A 102 6.19 -10.26 -19.05
N GLY A 103 7.16 -9.36 -19.17
CA GLY A 103 7.44 -8.36 -18.14
C GLY A 103 6.25 -7.43 -17.92
N PHE A 104 5.62 -6.98 -19.00
CA PHE A 104 4.42 -6.16 -18.96
C PHE A 104 3.24 -6.89 -18.30
N PHE A 105 2.99 -8.15 -18.67
CA PHE A 105 1.94 -8.95 -18.07
C PHE A 105 2.14 -9.14 -16.56
N VAL A 106 3.35 -9.53 -16.13
CA VAL A 106 3.68 -9.69 -14.71
C VAL A 106 3.48 -8.38 -13.97
N SER A 107 3.97 -7.26 -14.52
CA SER A 107 3.75 -5.93 -13.93
C SER A 107 2.27 -5.60 -13.80
N MET A 108 1.44 -5.92 -14.79
CA MET A 108 0.02 -5.60 -14.77
C MET A 108 -0.77 -6.44 -13.77
N VAL A 109 -0.61 -7.77 -13.79
CA VAL A 109 -1.32 -8.67 -12.86
C VAL A 109 -0.99 -8.31 -11.42
N THR A 110 0.29 -8.08 -11.13
CA THR A 110 0.75 -7.78 -9.76
C THR A 110 0.28 -6.41 -9.30
N MET A 111 0.34 -5.38 -10.16
CA MET A 111 -0.14 -4.03 -9.83
C MET A 111 -1.65 -4.00 -9.61
N LEU A 112 -2.44 -4.62 -10.50
CA LEU A 112 -3.89 -4.70 -10.33
C LEU A 112 -4.27 -5.51 -9.08
N GLY A 113 -3.57 -6.61 -8.83
CA GLY A 113 -3.74 -7.40 -7.61
C GLY A 113 -3.48 -6.56 -6.36
N ALA A 114 -2.46 -5.70 -6.39
CA ALA A 114 -2.19 -4.78 -5.30
C ALA A 114 -3.29 -3.73 -5.10
N TRP A 115 -3.76 -3.09 -6.18
CA TRP A 115 -4.85 -2.12 -6.09
C TRP A 115 -6.13 -2.74 -5.53
N LEU A 116 -6.45 -3.97 -5.95
CA LEU A 116 -7.60 -4.70 -5.43
C LEU A 116 -7.45 -5.04 -3.94
N LEU A 117 -6.27 -5.49 -3.50
CA LEU A 117 -6.02 -5.74 -2.09
C LEU A 117 -6.15 -4.46 -1.26
N LEU A 118 -5.63 -3.34 -1.74
CA LEU A 118 -5.75 -2.05 -1.06
C LEU A 118 -7.21 -1.58 -1.02
N PHE A 119 -7.99 -1.84 -2.07
CA PHE A 119 -9.43 -1.61 -2.06
C PHE A 119 -10.13 -2.44 -0.98
N PHE A 120 -9.85 -3.75 -0.87
CA PHE A 120 -10.46 -4.57 0.18
C PHE A 120 -10.05 -4.13 1.58
N VAL A 121 -8.79 -3.74 1.78
CA VAL A 121 -8.33 -3.20 3.07
C VAL A 121 -9.02 -1.87 3.42
N SER A 122 -9.43 -1.08 2.42
CA SER A 122 -10.13 0.19 2.63
C SER A 122 -11.59 0.04 3.11
N GLN A 123 -12.20 -1.14 2.96
CA GLN A 123 -13.59 -1.36 3.36
C GLN A 123 -13.73 -1.59 4.88
N LYS A 124 -14.75 -0.97 5.50
CA LYS A 124 -15.07 -1.16 6.93
C LYS A 124 -15.78 -2.52 7.17
N LYS A 125 -15.60 -3.06 8.39
CA LYS A 125 -16.13 -4.37 8.84
C LYS A 125 -17.65 -4.53 8.67
N GLU A 126 -18.44 -3.47 8.78
CA GLU A 126 -19.91 -3.54 8.67
C GLU A 126 -20.40 -3.81 7.25
N GLY A 127 -19.55 -3.60 6.24
CA GLY A 127 -19.81 -3.97 4.84
C GLY A 127 -19.22 -5.32 4.42
N ARG A 128 -18.65 -6.12 5.34
CA ARG A 128 -18.19 -7.47 5.01
C ARG A 128 -19.39 -8.34 4.69
N LEU A 129 -19.58 -8.62 3.40
CA LEU A 129 -20.44 -9.70 2.97
C LEU A 129 -20.02 -11.00 3.68
N LYS A 130 -21.00 -11.82 4.07
CA LYS A 130 -20.78 -13.06 4.83
C LYS A 130 -19.70 -13.95 4.17
N ARG A 131 -18.95 -14.70 4.98
CA ARG A 131 -17.76 -15.54 4.64
C ARG A 131 -17.78 -16.30 3.29
N TYR A 132 -18.95 -16.74 2.81
CA TYR A 132 -19.08 -17.45 1.52
C TYR A 132 -19.17 -16.51 0.30
N TYR A 133 -19.76 -15.33 0.45
CA TYR A 133 -19.82 -14.31 -0.59
C TYR A 133 -18.46 -13.62 -0.80
N GLU A 134 -17.63 -13.54 0.24
CA GLU A 134 -16.26 -13.02 0.14
C GLU A 134 -15.40 -13.87 -0.81
N VAL A 135 -15.44 -15.20 -0.70
CA VAL A 135 -14.58 -16.09 -1.52
C VAL A 135 -15.00 -16.08 -2.98
N SER A 136 -16.31 -16.11 -3.27
CA SER A 136 -16.80 -16.09 -4.65
C SER A 136 -16.60 -14.74 -5.32
N GLN A 137 -16.76 -13.62 -4.60
CA GLN A 137 -16.46 -12.29 -5.13
C GLN A 137 -14.96 -12.10 -5.34
N ILE A 138 -14.11 -12.51 -4.38
CA ILE A 138 -12.65 -12.44 -4.55
C ILE A 138 -12.22 -13.30 -5.74
N ALA A 139 -12.75 -14.52 -5.89
CA ALA A 139 -12.44 -15.39 -7.03
C ALA A 139 -12.90 -14.79 -8.36
N LEU A 140 -14.11 -14.22 -8.42
CA LEU A 140 -14.62 -13.53 -9.60
C LEU A 140 -13.77 -12.30 -9.94
N PHE A 141 -13.35 -11.53 -8.93
CA PHE A 141 -12.48 -10.38 -9.12
C PHE A 141 -11.09 -10.80 -9.59
N VAL A 142 -10.50 -11.85 -9.03
CA VAL A 142 -9.21 -12.40 -9.50
C VAL A 142 -9.32 -12.90 -10.94
N TYR A 143 -10.40 -13.59 -11.27
CA TYR A 143 -10.68 -14.03 -12.64
C TYR A 143 -10.79 -12.84 -13.60
N LEU A 144 -11.58 -11.83 -13.25
CA LEU A 144 -11.71 -10.61 -14.05
C LEU A 144 -10.39 -9.84 -14.14
N LEU A 145 -9.57 -9.81 -13.09
CA LEU A 145 -8.25 -9.19 -13.12
C LEU A 145 -7.31 -9.91 -14.07
N LEU A 146 -7.30 -11.24 -14.08
CA LEU A 146 -6.50 -12.02 -15.03
C LEU A 146 -6.98 -11.78 -16.45
N LEU A 147 -8.30 -11.83 -16.67
CA LEU A 147 -8.89 -11.55 -17.98
C LEU A 147 -8.54 -10.14 -18.46
N ILE A 148 -8.69 -9.12 -17.61
CA ILE A 148 -8.33 -7.74 -17.92
C ILE A 148 -6.83 -7.61 -18.15
N SER A 149 -5.98 -8.29 -17.39
CA SER A 149 -4.53 -8.22 -17.59
C SER A 149 -4.10 -8.89 -18.91
N ILE A 150 -4.78 -9.95 -19.34
CA ILE A 150 -4.59 -10.57 -20.65
C ILE A 150 -5.02 -9.58 -21.74
N VAL A 151 -6.21 -9.01 -21.63
CA VAL A 151 -6.74 -8.02 -22.60
C VAL A 151 -5.87 -6.76 -22.64
N SER A 152 -5.35 -6.33 -21.49
CA SER A 152 -4.51 -5.14 -21.37
C SER A 152 -3.13 -5.31 -22.00
N ASN A 153 -2.65 -6.55 -22.17
CA ASN A 153 -1.45 -6.82 -22.96
C ASN A 153 -1.59 -6.29 -24.40
N PHE A 154 -2.82 -6.21 -24.91
CA PHE A 154 -3.14 -5.68 -26.24
C PHE A 154 -3.39 -4.17 -26.25
N LYS A 155 -3.78 -3.57 -25.11
CA LYS A 155 -4.15 -2.14 -25.00
C LYS A 155 -3.75 -1.57 -23.64
N TYR A 156 -2.65 -0.81 -23.60
CA TYR A 156 -2.12 -0.10 -22.43
C TYR A 156 -3.20 0.70 -21.67
N GLN A 157 -4.08 1.38 -22.39
CA GLN A 157 -5.13 2.24 -21.82
C GLN A 157 -6.15 1.46 -20.97
N VAL A 158 -6.44 0.21 -21.32
CA VAL A 158 -7.42 -0.62 -20.60
C VAL A 158 -6.97 -0.83 -19.15
N PHE A 159 -5.68 -1.13 -18.95
CA PHE A 159 -5.12 -1.33 -17.62
C PHE A 159 -5.23 -0.08 -16.74
N TYR A 160 -4.85 1.10 -17.25
CA TYR A 160 -4.90 2.33 -16.47
C TYR A 160 -6.34 2.80 -16.22
N LEU A 161 -7.26 2.52 -17.15
CA LEU A 161 -8.69 2.76 -16.94
C LEU A 161 -9.23 1.87 -15.82
N THR A 162 -8.97 0.56 -15.86
CA THR A 162 -9.37 -0.36 -14.79
C THR A 162 -8.75 0.03 -13.44
N SER A 163 -7.46 0.33 -13.42
CA SER A 163 -6.76 0.79 -12.21
C SER A 163 -7.37 2.08 -11.66
N SER A 164 -7.74 3.03 -12.53
CA SER A 164 -8.42 4.27 -12.13
C SER A 164 -9.79 4.00 -11.50
N VAL A 165 -10.57 3.04 -12.02
CA VAL A 165 -11.86 2.68 -11.42
C VAL A 165 -11.67 2.10 -10.01
N ILE A 166 -10.73 1.16 -9.83
CA ILE A 166 -10.43 0.55 -8.52
C ILE A 166 -9.91 1.62 -7.53
N LEU A 167 -9.00 2.47 -7.99
CA LEU A 167 -8.46 3.57 -7.18
C LEU A 167 -9.54 4.61 -6.85
N GLY A 168 -10.44 4.93 -7.78
CA GLY A 168 -11.57 5.83 -7.54
C GLY A 168 -12.49 5.31 -6.44
N MET A 169 -12.86 4.03 -6.48
CA MET A 169 -13.62 3.39 -5.40
C MET A 169 -12.85 3.40 -4.07
N THR A 170 -11.54 3.17 -4.11
CA THR A 170 -10.66 3.22 -2.93
C THR A 170 -10.62 4.63 -2.32
N VAL A 171 -10.51 5.68 -3.15
CA VAL A 171 -10.56 7.08 -2.72
C VAL A 171 -11.92 7.40 -2.08
N LEU A 172 -13.03 6.94 -2.67
CA LEU A 172 -14.37 7.13 -2.09
C LEU A 172 -14.50 6.47 -0.71
N ASN A 173 -13.93 5.28 -0.53
CA ASN A 173 -13.91 4.60 0.77
C ASN A 173 -13.08 5.39 1.80
N TYR A 174 -11.91 5.89 1.42
CA TYR A 174 -11.09 6.74 2.31
C TYR A 174 -11.72 8.11 2.58
N TYR A 175 -12.47 8.67 1.62
CA TYR A 175 -13.25 9.88 1.81
C TYR A 175 -14.37 9.69 2.84
N LYS A 176 -15.15 8.61 2.72
CA LYS A 176 -16.12 8.22 3.75
C LYS A 176 -15.45 8.01 5.11
N ASN A 177 -14.25 7.41 5.14
CA ASN A 177 -13.51 7.22 6.38
C ASN A 177 -13.03 8.54 7.00
N PHE A 178 -12.60 9.49 6.17
CA PHE A 178 -12.17 10.83 6.60
C PHE A 178 -13.33 11.62 7.23
N LEU A 179 -14.51 11.59 6.61
CA LEU A 179 -15.71 12.22 7.16
C LEU A 179 -16.13 11.60 8.50
N ASN A 180 -16.01 10.29 8.65
CA ASN A 180 -16.40 9.55 9.86
C ASN A 180 -15.38 9.58 11.01
N THR A 181 -14.17 10.12 10.79
CA THR A 181 -13.10 10.16 11.80
C THR A 181 -12.78 11.61 12.17
N ASP A 182 -13.81 12.44 12.35
CA ASP A 182 -13.70 13.86 12.72
C ASP A 182 -12.67 14.65 11.89
N ARG A 183 -12.55 14.30 10.59
CA ARG A 183 -11.59 14.92 9.66
C ARG A 183 -10.13 14.83 10.13
N ASN A 184 -9.75 13.69 10.72
CA ASN A 184 -8.38 13.44 11.14
C ASN A 184 -7.38 13.70 10.00
N ARG A 185 -6.35 14.51 10.30
CA ARG A 185 -5.28 14.90 9.37
C ARG A 185 -4.53 13.70 8.77
N ASN A 186 -4.40 12.60 9.50
CA ASN A 186 -3.76 11.38 8.98
C ASN A 186 -4.66 10.67 7.96
N ALA A 187 -5.98 10.61 8.20
CA ALA A 187 -6.94 10.03 7.26
C ALA A 187 -6.98 10.85 5.96
N TRP A 188 -6.93 12.18 6.04
CA TRP A 188 -6.80 13.07 4.89
C TRP A 188 -5.55 12.74 4.05
N ARG A 189 -4.39 12.54 4.68
CA ARG A 189 -3.15 12.27 3.94
C ARG A 189 -3.16 10.92 3.24
N VAL A 190 -3.76 9.89 3.86
CA VAL A 190 -3.96 8.59 3.17
C VAL A 190 -4.85 8.79 1.96
N MET A 191 -5.98 9.48 2.10
CA MET A 191 -6.86 9.79 0.98
C MET A 191 -6.15 10.58 -0.12
N LEU A 192 -5.36 11.59 0.24
CA LEU A 192 -4.55 12.39 -0.69
C LEU A 192 -3.56 11.51 -1.46
N ALA A 193 -2.89 10.55 -0.82
CA ALA A 193 -2.00 9.62 -1.50
C ALA A 193 -2.73 8.79 -2.57
N PHE A 194 -3.90 8.24 -2.25
CA PHE A 194 -4.71 7.48 -3.22
C PHE A 194 -5.29 8.36 -4.33
N LEU A 195 -5.57 9.63 -4.03
CA LEU A 195 -6.02 10.61 -5.01
C LEU A 195 -4.88 10.99 -5.99
N LEU A 196 -3.65 11.09 -5.50
CA LEU A 196 -2.46 11.23 -6.35
C LEU A 196 -2.25 9.99 -7.24
N PHE A 197 -2.39 8.77 -6.71
CA PHE A 197 -2.35 7.56 -7.54
C PHE A 197 -3.45 7.55 -8.60
N LEU A 198 -4.66 7.99 -8.27
CA LEU A 198 -5.76 8.10 -9.22
C LEU A 198 -5.42 9.09 -10.35
N PHE A 199 -4.90 10.28 -10.02
CA PHE A 199 -4.48 11.24 -11.03
C PHE A 199 -3.30 10.77 -11.87
N ALA A 200 -2.35 10.03 -11.27
CA ALA A 200 -1.29 9.37 -12.03
C ALA A 200 -1.87 8.44 -13.10
N ASN A 201 -2.83 7.59 -12.73
CA ASN A 201 -3.48 6.67 -13.67
C ASN A 201 -4.29 7.41 -14.74
N PHE A 202 -4.99 8.50 -14.42
CA PHE A 202 -5.64 9.34 -15.43
C PHE A 202 -4.63 9.94 -16.41
N ALA A 203 -3.51 10.47 -15.93
CA ALA A 203 -2.45 10.99 -16.81
C ALA A 203 -1.94 9.89 -17.75
N PHE A 204 -1.75 8.67 -17.24
CA PHE A 204 -1.36 7.51 -18.04
C PHE A 204 -2.41 7.09 -19.09
N ILE A 205 -3.71 7.27 -18.85
CA ILE A 205 -4.75 6.98 -19.87
C ILE A 205 -4.58 7.89 -21.10
N PHE A 206 -4.28 9.16 -20.89
CA PHE A 206 -4.29 10.20 -21.93
C PHE A 206 -2.94 10.43 -22.62
N VAL A 207 -1.92 9.61 -22.36
CA VAL A 207 -0.57 9.81 -22.94
C VAL A 207 -0.58 9.72 -24.47
N PHE A 208 -1.59 9.09 -25.08
CA PHE A 208 -1.77 9.10 -26.54
C PHE A 208 -2.04 10.50 -27.12
N ILE A 209 -2.56 11.44 -26.31
CA ILE A 209 -2.81 12.84 -26.70
C ILE A 209 -1.52 13.65 -26.56
N PHE A 210 -0.84 13.54 -25.41
CA PHE A 210 0.37 14.29 -25.11
C PHE A 210 1.37 13.40 -24.34
N PRO A 211 2.53 13.04 -24.93
CA PRO A 211 3.53 12.19 -24.29
C PRO A 211 4.04 12.71 -22.94
N GLY A 212 4.05 14.03 -22.72
CA GLY A 212 4.45 14.62 -21.45
C GLY A 212 3.55 14.25 -20.27
N LEU A 213 2.32 13.78 -20.51
CA LEU A 213 1.44 13.25 -19.45
C LEU A 213 2.03 12.00 -18.78
N TYR A 214 2.89 11.25 -19.46
CA TYR A 214 3.60 10.12 -18.86
C TYR A 214 4.45 10.58 -17.67
N VAL A 215 5.22 11.66 -17.86
CA VAL A 215 6.10 12.22 -16.84
C VAL A 215 5.30 12.76 -15.65
N LEU A 216 4.17 13.43 -15.92
CA LEU A 216 3.25 13.86 -14.86
C LEU A 216 2.68 12.67 -14.08
N GLY A 217 2.35 11.58 -14.78
CA GLY A 217 1.92 10.33 -14.17
C GLY A 217 2.96 9.77 -13.19
N GLU A 218 4.21 9.69 -13.62
CA GLU A 218 5.33 9.21 -12.78
C GLU A 218 5.55 10.12 -11.55
N ILE A 219 5.50 11.45 -11.74
CA ILE A 219 5.63 12.41 -10.64
C ILE A 219 4.50 12.24 -9.63
N PHE A 220 3.25 12.14 -10.07
CA PHE A 220 2.11 11.91 -9.18
C PHE A 220 2.19 10.56 -8.46
N MET A 221 2.67 9.52 -9.14
CA MET A 221 2.86 8.20 -8.56
C MET A 221 3.88 8.25 -7.41
N VAL A 222 5.07 8.79 -7.65
CA VAL A 222 6.11 8.95 -6.61
C VAL A 222 5.61 9.84 -5.47
N ALA A 223 4.97 10.95 -5.77
CA ALA A 223 4.40 11.84 -4.76
C ALA A 223 3.38 11.12 -3.88
N GLY A 224 2.51 10.30 -4.47
CA GLY A 224 1.55 9.47 -3.74
C GLY A 224 2.24 8.51 -2.78
N PHE A 225 3.29 7.80 -3.24
CA PHE A 225 4.08 6.90 -2.40
C PHE A 225 4.77 7.62 -1.25
N LEU A 226 5.36 8.80 -1.49
CA LEU A 226 6.00 9.61 -0.46
C LEU A 226 5.01 10.09 0.61
N VAL A 227 3.83 10.57 0.20
CA VAL A 227 2.77 11.00 1.14
C VAL A 227 2.32 9.81 2.00
N LEU A 228 2.16 8.63 1.39
CA LEU A 228 1.73 7.44 2.10
C LEU A 228 2.81 6.95 3.09
N LEU A 229 4.08 6.87 2.66
CA LEU A 229 5.20 6.49 3.51
C LEU A 229 5.32 7.42 4.73
N LYS A 230 5.28 8.74 4.50
CA LYS A 230 5.33 9.73 5.58
C LYS A 230 4.20 9.55 6.58
N THR A 231 2.99 9.29 6.09
CA THR A 231 1.82 9.07 6.94
C THR A 231 1.95 7.79 7.76
N TYR A 232 2.43 6.71 7.14
CA TYR A 232 2.63 5.44 7.82
C TYR A 232 3.71 5.53 8.90
N ALA A 233 4.84 6.17 8.60
CA ALA A 233 5.92 6.40 9.56
C ALA A 233 5.43 7.17 10.80
N GLN A 234 4.59 8.19 10.62
CA GLN A 234 4.02 8.96 11.73
C GLN A 234 3.03 8.14 12.58
N ILE A 235 2.17 7.35 11.94
CA ILE A 235 1.22 6.47 12.65
C ILE A 235 1.99 5.44 13.49
N GLN A 236 3.05 4.85 12.95
CA GLN A 236 3.87 3.89 13.67
C GLN A 236 4.55 4.51 14.90
N GLN A 237 5.15 5.69 14.76
CA GLN A 237 5.76 6.40 15.89
C GLN A 237 4.74 6.73 16.98
N GLY A 238 3.54 7.18 16.61
CA GLY A 238 2.46 7.46 17.56
C GLY A 238 2.01 6.21 18.33
N LYS A 239 1.79 5.09 17.63
CA LYS A 239 1.40 3.83 18.26
C LYS A 239 2.49 3.26 19.15
N MET A 240 3.75 3.29 18.73
CA MET A 240 4.87 2.83 19.55
C MET A 240 5.01 3.61 20.85
N LYS A 241 4.79 4.94 20.83
CA LYS A 241 4.78 5.76 22.05
C LYS A 241 3.65 5.37 23.01
N LEU A 242 2.45 5.08 22.49
CA LEU A 242 1.32 4.60 23.29
C LEU A 242 1.60 3.22 23.91
N PHE A 243 2.16 2.27 23.15
CA PHE A 243 2.58 0.98 23.71
C PHE A 243 3.67 1.11 24.77
N ALA A 244 4.67 1.96 24.54
CA ALA A 244 5.72 2.22 25.53
C ALA A 244 5.15 2.87 26.80
N SER A 245 4.15 3.73 26.67
CA SER A 245 3.44 4.33 27.80
C SER A 245 2.51 3.35 28.54
N GLN A 246 1.90 2.41 27.83
CA GLN A 246 0.96 1.42 28.39
C GLN A 246 1.67 0.19 28.96
N ASN A 247 2.94 -0.03 28.63
CA ASN A 247 3.73 -1.15 29.14
C ASN A 247 4.95 -0.67 29.95
N PRO A 248 4.76 -0.05 31.14
CA PRO A 248 5.83 0.42 32.00
C PRO A 248 6.54 -0.72 32.76
N LYS A 249 6.53 -1.96 32.24
CA LYS A 249 7.20 -3.10 32.87
C LYS A 249 8.71 -3.08 32.61
N LYS A 250 9.34 -2.05 33.18
CA LYS A 250 10.61 -2.15 33.91
C LYS A 250 10.66 -1.06 34.99
N ARG A 251 9.56 -0.84 35.73
CA ARG A 251 9.69 -0.30 37.09
C ARG A 251 10.23 -1.45 37.94
N ASP A 252 11.45 -1.29 38.42
CA ASP A 252 12.07 -2.24 39.35
C ASP A 252 11.14 -2.38 40.57
N PRO A 253 10.60 -3.59 40.85
CA PRO A 253 9.78 -3.81 42.03
C PRO A 253 10.54 -3.51 43.32
N VAL A 254 11.88 -3.59 43.28
CA VAL A 254 12.79 -3.23 44.37
C VAL A 254 12.79 -1.70 44.61
N ARG A 255 12.72 -0.88 43.56
CA ARG A 255 12.76 0.58 43.70
C ARG A 255 11.42 1.14 44.18
N ASP A 256 10.32 0.56 43.73
CA ASP A 256 8.98 0.98 44.14
C ASP A 256 8.66 0.51 45.58
N SER A 257 9.09 -0.69 45.99
CA SER A 257 8.92 -1.14 47.39
C SER A 257 9.74 -0.33 48.40
N VAL A 258 10.91 0.18 48.02
CA VAL A 258 11.69 1.11 48.85
C VAL A 258 10.99 2.47 48.96
N ARG A 259 10.40 2.96 47.86
CA ARG A 259 9.67 4.23 47.84
C ARG A 259 8.39 4.17 48.68
N ASP A 260 7.63 3.09 48.56
CA ASP A 260 6.41 2.87 49.34
C ASP A 260 6.70 2.68 50.84
N ARG A 261 7.86 2.11 51.21
CA ARG A 261 8.32 2.08 52.61
C ARG A 261 8.70 3.46 53.15
N VAL A 262 9.37 4.30 52.36
CA VAL A 262 9.72 5.67 52.78
C VAL A 262 8.47 6.53 52.93
N ASP A 263 7.49 6.38 52.04
CA ASP A 263 6.25 7.18 52.06
C ASP A 263 5.26 6.73 53.15
N SER A 264 5.30 5.46 53.57
CA SER A 264 4.46 4.93 54.67
C SER A 264 4.98 5.31 56.06
N VAL A 265 6.29 5.51 56.23
CA VAL A 265 6.87 5.97 57.51
C VAL A 265 6.56 7.46 57.77
N ASN A 266 6.33 8.26 56.72
CA ASN A 266 6.10 9.70 56.84
C ASN A 266 4.62 10.13 56.83
N ARG A 267 3.67 9.21 56.74
CA ARG A 267 2.24 9.55 56.77
C ARG A 267 1.76 9.73 58.20
N LYS A 268 1.60 10.99 58.60
CA LYS A 268 0.82 11.36 59.80
C LYS A 268 -0.60 10.78 59.69
N PRO A 269 -1.17 10.22 60.78
CA PRO A 269 -2.50 9.62 60.76
C PRO A 269 -3.56 10.67 60.40
N VAL A 270 -4.22 10.45 59.27
CA VAL A 270 -5.35 11.27 58.83
C VAL A 270 -6.57 10.90 59.67
N LYS A 271 -6.99 11.79 60.57
CA LYS A 271 -8.25 11.67 61.32
C LYS A 271 -9.42 11.59 60.34
N HIS A 272 -9.95 10.39 60.13
CA HIS A 272 -11.20 10.20 59.38
C HIS A 272 -12.36 10.77 60.19
N LYS A 273 -12.95 11.87 59.71
CA LYS A 273 -14.28 12.31 60.13
C LYS A 273 -15.31 11.39 59.47
N VAL A 274 -15.95 10.56 60.28
CA VAL A 274 -17.08 9.72 59.86
C VAL A 274 -18.24 10.63 59.46
N PRO A 275 -18.79 10.52 58.24
CA PRO A 275 -19.95 11.31 57.85
C PRO A 275 -21.22 10.74 58.50
N PHE A 276 -21.96 11.60 59.20
CA PHE A 276 -23.28 11.27 59.72
C PHE A 276 -24.25 10.93 58.57
N PRO A 277 -25.09 9.89 58.71
CA PRO A 277 -26.09 9.54 57.71
C PRO A 277 -27.18 10.62 57.64
N LYS A 278 -27.49 11.06 56.41
CA LYS A 278 -28.59 12.01 56.16
C LYS A 278 -29.95 11.36 56.42
N PRO A 279 -30.92 12.08 57.00
CA PRO A 279 -32.25 11.55 57.28
C PRO A 279 -33.04 11.29 55.98
N ARG A 280 -33.70 10.13 55.98
CA ARG A 280 -34.58 9.62 54.91
C ARG A 280 -35.83 10.49 54.82
N LYS A 281 -36.09 11.11 53.66
CA LYS A 281 -37.39 11.76 53.39
C LYS A 281 -38.45 10.67 53.22
N MET A 282 -39.46 10.68 54.09
CA MET A 282 -40.70 9.93 53.90
C MET A 282 -41.51 10.61 52.79
N VAL A 283 -41.95 9.82 51.81
CA VAL A 283 -42.92 10.23 50.80
C VAL A 283 -44.30 9.88 51.36
N ALA A 284 -45.17 10.88 51.49
CA ALA A 284 -46.58 10.68 51.82
C ALA A 284 -47.37 10.36 50.54
N ASN A 285 -48.37 9.49 50.69
CA ASN A 285 -49.28 8.96 49.68
C ASN A 285 -49.99 10.02 48.83
#